data_AF-A0A804MLU9-F1
#
_entry.id   AF-A0A804MLU9-F1
#
_cell.length_a   1.000
_cell.length_b   1.000
_cell.length_c   1.000
_cell.angle_alpha   90.00
_cell.angle_beta   90.00
_cell.angle_gamma   90.00
#
_symmetry.space_group_name_H-M   'P 1'
#
loop_
_entity.id
_entity.type
_entity.pdbx_description
1 polymer ?
#
loop_
_entity_poly.entity_id
_entity_poly.type
_entity_poly.pdbx_seq_one_letter_code
_entity_poly.pdbx_strand_id
1 'polypeptide(L)'
;MGGLLSEKFLDTNVSIPFAGPPLNTPSLQKYKRMVDAWGGWSLFQTLLQTLKKVSLKHGVTISTVAVKYILNQTSVAGSMVGVRLGLSEHIKDTNAIFSLELDEEDMNIITEVSKRGRNLIDIIGDCGDEYRA
;
A
#
# COMPACT_ATOMS: atom_id res chain seq x y z
N MET A 1 5.53 -0.57 2.10
CA MET A 1 4.92 -1.91 2.27
C MET A 1 5.56 -3.00 1.38
N GLY A 2 6.87 -2.97 1.10
CA GLY A 2 7.57 -4.08 0.42
C GLY A 2 7.00 -4.56 -0.93
N GLY A 3 6.20 -3.75 -1.63
CA GLY A 3 5.50 -4.14 -2.85
C GLY A 3 4.04 -4.62 -2.68
N LEU A 4 3.51 -4.72 -1.45
CA LEU A 4 2.12 -5.14 -1.21
C LEU A 4 1.07 -4.17 -1.81
N LEU A 5 1.38 -2.88 -1.86
CA LEU A 5 0.54 -1.86 -2.50
C LEU A 5 0.81 -1.84 -4.02
N SER A 6 0.54 -2.95 -4.70
CA SER A 6 0.70 -3.09 -6.14
C SER A 6 -0.34 -4.04 -6.73
N GLU A 7 -0.49 -3.98 -8.05
CA GLU A 7 -1.37 -4.84 -8.84
C GLU A 7 -1.07 -6.34 -8.64
N LYS A 8 0.17 -6.67 -8.26
CA LYS A 8 0.61 -8.05 -8.02
C LYS A 8 -0.18 -8.75 -6.91
N PHE A 9 -0.72 -7.99 -5.96
CA PHE A 9 -1.47 -8.51 -4.82
C PHE A 9 -2.97 -8.20 -4.90
N LEU A 10 -3.44 -7.54 -5.96
CA LEU A 10 -4.85 -7.27 -6.18
C LEU A 10 -5.61 -8.57 -6.48
N ASP A 11 -6.76 -8.74 -5.82
CA ASP A 11 -7.65 -9.92 -5.90
C ASP A 11 -6.94 -11.25 -5.61
N THR A 12 -5.81 -11.19 -4.90
CA THR A 12 -5.09 -12.39 -4.49
C THR A 12 -5.65 -12.94 -3.18
N ASN A 13 -5.83 -14.25 -3.13
CA ASN A 13 -6.18 -14.94 -1.90
C ASN A 13 -4.95 -15.62 -1.31
N VAL A 14 -4.35 -14.98 -0.31
CA VAL A 14 -3.14 -15.50 0.38
C VAL A 14 -3.37 -16.81 1.14
N SER A 15 -4.62 -17.22 1.36
CA SER A 15 -4.96 -18.51 1.98
C SER A 15 -5.02 -19.65 0.98
N ILE A 16 -5.08 -19.35 -0.32
CA ILE A 16 -5.05 -20.36 -1.40
C ILE A 16 -3.62 -20.43 -1.91
N PRO A 17 -2.93 -21.58 -1.75
CA PRO A 17 -1.63 -21.78 -2.39
C PRO A 17 -1.75 -21.45 -3.88
N PHE A 18 -0.81 -20.68 -4.43
CA PHE A 18 -0.73 -20.27 -5.84
C PHE A 18 -1.66 -19.14 -6.33
N ALA A 19 -2.57 -18.61 -5.51
CA ALA A 19 -3.46 -17.51 -5.92
C ALA A 19 -2.83 -16.09 -5.79
N GLY A 20 -1.49 -16.00 -5.80
CA GLY A 20 -0.75 -14.74 -5.72
C GLY A 20 0.76 -14.95 -5.55
N PRO A 21 1.57 -13.88 -5.61
CA PRO A 21 3.00 -13.94 -5.35
C PRO A 21 3.27 -14.47 -3.94
N PRO A 22 4.26 -15.34 -3.76
CA PRO A 22 4.56 -15.88 -2.44
C PRO A 22 5.05 -14.77 -1.50
N LEU A 23 4.50 -14.72 -0.28
CA LEU A 23 5.00 -13.88 0.82
C LEU A 23 6.26 -14.51 1.44
N ASN A 24 7.28 -14.76 0.62
CA ASN A 24 8.45 -15.57 0.97
C ASN A 24 9.63 -14.79 1.54
N THR A 25 9.60 -13.45 1.50
CA THR A 25 10.66 -12.64 2.12
C THR A 25 10.30 -12.28 3.57
N PRO A 26 11.27 -12.24 4.50
CA PRO A 26 11.02 -11.79 5.88
C PRO A 26 10.32 -10.43 5.94
N SER A 27 10.70 -9.50 5.05
CA SER A 27 10.07 -8.18 4.95
C SER A 27 8.59 -8.26 4.56
N LEU A 28 8.22 -9.09 3.59
CA LEU A 28 6.82 -9.27 3.18
C LEU A 28 5.99 -9.90 4.30
N GLN A 29 6.54 -10.87 5.03
CA GLN A 29 5.87 -11.47 6.18
C GLN A 29 5.61 -10.43 7.29
N LYS A 30 6.59 -9.56 7.56
CA LYS A 30 6.42 -8.43 8.48
C LYS A 30 5.27 -7.52 8.02
N TYR A 31 5.25 -7.08 6.77
CA TYR A 31 4.17 -6.22 6.28
C TYR A 31 2.81 -6.91 6.29
N LYS A 32 2.75 -8.23 6.05
CA LYS A 32 1.52 -9.01 6.17
C LYS A 32 0.96 -8.99 7.60
N ARG A 33 1.82 -9.10 8.62
CA ARG A 33 1.39 -8.95 10.03
C ARG A 33 0.80 -7.57 10.29
N MET A 34 1.39 -6.51 9.73
CA MET A 34 0.84 -5.15 9.82
C MET A 34 -0.54 -5.05 9.18
N VAL A 35 -0.74 -5.67 8.01
CA VAL A 35 -2.05 -5.75 7.34
C VAL A 35 -3.08 -6.50 8.20
N ASP A 36 -2.67 -7.60 8.82
CA ASP A 36 -3.55 -8.39 9.71
C ASP A 36 -3.94 -7.61 10.96
N ALA A 37 -3.00 -6.90 11.59
CA ALA A 37 -3.26 -6.00 12.70
C ALA A 37 -4.19 -4.84 12.30
N TRP A 38 -3.98 -4.26 11.12
CA TRP A 38 -4.76 -3.12 10.64
C TRP A 38 -6.23 -3.48 10.40
N GLY A 39 -6.52 -4.52 9.62
CA GLY A 39 -7.90 -4.90 9.33
C GLY A 39 -8.07 -6.22 8.58
N GLY A 40 -7.00 -7.01 8.50
CA GLY A 40 -6.98 -8.25 7.78
C GLY A 40 -6.84 -8.09 6.27
N TRP A 41 -6.62 -9.23 5.61
CA TRP A 41 -6.40 -9.27 4.17
C TRP A 41 -7.64 -8.84 3.36
N SER A 42 -8.85 -9.11 3.84
CA SER A 42 -10.09 -8.72 3.13
C SER A 42 -10.25 -7.20 3.05
N LEU A 43 -9.99 -6.47 4.14
CA LEU A 43 -10.02 -5.01 4.10
C LEU A 43 -8.89 -4.46 3.23
N PHE A 44 -7.72 -5.08 3.28
CA PHE A 44 -6.61 -4.72 2.41
C PHE A 44 -6.93 -4.92 0.92
N GLN A 45 -7.64 -5.99 0.54
CA GLN A 45 -8.12 -6.16 -0.82
C GLN A 45 -9.13 -5.08 -1.22
N THR A 46 -10.02 -4.69 -0.31
CA THR A 46 -10.94 -3.56 -0.55
C THR A 46 -10.16 -2.27 -0.82
N LEU A 47 -9.09 -2.01 -0.05
CA LEU A 47 -8.22 -0.87 -0.29
C LEU A 47 -7.51 -0.96 -1.64
N LEU A 48 -6.95 -2.12 -2.00
CA LEU A 48 -6.30 -2.31 -3.30
C LEU A 48 -7.27 -2.12 -4.47
N GLN A 49 -8.51 -2.59 -4.36
CA GLN A 49 -9.54 -2.38 -5.37
C GLN A 49 -9.92 -0.89 -5.49
N THR A 50 -10.03 -0.17 -4.38
CA THR A 50 -10.26 1.29 -4.40
C THR A 50 -9.10 2.02 -5.05
N LEU A 51 -7.86 1.71 -4.67
CA LEU A 51 -6.67 2.28 -5.30
C LEU A 51 -6.62 1.94 -6.78
N LYS A 52 -7.05 0.73 -7.18
CA LYS A 52 -7.12 0.33 -8.60
C LYS A 52 -8.09 1.19 -9.39
N LYS A 53 -9.26 1.52 -8.84
CA LYS A 53 -10.23 2.41 -9.51
C LYS A 53 -9.62 3.79 -9.79
N VAL A 54 -8.95 4.38 -8.80
CA VAL A 54 -8.25 5.67 -8.95
C VAL A 54 -7.09 5.55 -9.93
N SER A 55 -6.32 4.46 -9.85
CA SER A 55 -5.23 4.13 -10.78
C SER A 55 -5.72 4.13 -12.23
N LEU A 56 -6.87 3.51 -12.51
CA LEU A 56 -7.46 3.45 -13.84
C LEU A 56 -7.95 4.82 -14.33
N LYS A 57 -8.56 5.62 -13.44
CA LYS A 57 -9.00 7.00 -13.75
C LYS A 57 -7.83 7.88 -14.23
N HIS A 58 -6.67 7.74 -13.60
CA HIS A 58 -5.49 8.57 -13.87
C HIS A 58 -4.44 7.93 -14.77
N GLY A 59 -4.63 6.68 -15.20
CA GLY A 59 -3.68 5.96 -16.05
C GLY A 59 -2.33 5.65 -15.39
N VAL A 60 -2.31 5.50 -14.06
CA VAL A 60 -1.09 5.25 -13.26
C VAL A 60 -1.21 3.94 -12.45
N THR A 61 -0.12 3.52 -11.81
CA THR A 61 -0.10 2.31 -10.99
C THR A 61 -0.73 2.52 -9.61
N ILE A 62 -1.18 1.44 -8.96
CA ILE A 62 -1.63 1.44 -7.56
C ILE A 62 -0.56 2.04 -6.65
N SER A 63 0.72 1.71 -6.89
CA SER A 63 1.83 2.21 -6.08
C SER A 63 1.98 3.73 -6.21
N THR A 64 1.87 4.28 -7.41
CA THR A 64 1.91 5.73 -7.66
C THR A 64 0.77 6.46 -6.93
N VAL A 65 -0.46 5.94 -7.01
CA VAL A 65 -1.61 6.52 -6.29
C VAL A 65 -1.38 6.49 -4.78
N ALA A 66 -0.92 5.35 -4.24
CA ALA A 66 -0.69 5.22 -2.81
C ALA A 66 0.38 6.20 -2.29
N VAL A 67 1.48 6.39 -3.05
CA VAL A 67 2.51 7.36 -2.66
C VAL A 67 1.97 8.78 -2.74
N LYS A 68 1.25 9.15 -3.81
CA LYS A 68 0.67 10.48 -3.94
C LYS A 68 -0.34 10.78 -2.84
N TYR A 69 -1.18 9.82 -2.49
CA TYR A 69 -2.15 9.96 -1.39
C TYR A 69 -1.47 10.31 -0.06
N ILE A 70 -0.33 9.66 0.25
CA ILE A 70 0.45 9.96 1.45
C ILE A 70 1.12 11.34 1.37
N LEU A 71 1.67 11.71 0.21
CA LEU A 71 2.25 13.04 0.01
C LEU A 71 1.23 14.18 0.13
N ASN A 72 -0.05 13.90 -0.13
CA ASN A 72 -1.12 14.88 0.04
C ASN A 72 -1.61 15.01 1.49
N GLN A 73 -1.13 14.18 2.43
CA GLN A 73 -1.51 14.29 3.84
C GLN A 73 -0.87 15.51 4.49
N THR A 74 -1.55 16.07 5.49
CA THR A 74 -1.02 17.17 6.29
C THR A 74 0.27 16.70 6.99
N SER A 75 1.28 17.59 7.03
CA SER A 75 2.57 17.34 7.68
C SER A 75 3.48 16.27 7.03
N VAL A 76 3.18 15.82 5.81
CA VAL A 76 4.06 14.93 5.04
C VAL A 76 4.88 15.74 4.04
N ALA A 77 6.20 15.80 4.25
CA ALA A 77 7.12 16.49 3.33
C ALA A 77 7.70 15.58 2.23
N GLY A 78 7.60 14.26 2.39
CA GLY A 78 8.21 13.31 1.45
C GLY A 78 7.81 11.86 1.71
N SER A 79 8.04 11.01 0.71
CA SER A 79 7.80 9.57 0.76
C SER A 79 8.97 8.84 0.11
N MET A 80 9.38 7.71 0.70
CA MET A 80 10.51 6.93 0.24
C MET A 80 10.05 5.71 -0.56
N VAL A 81 10.59 5.58 -1.78
CA VAL A 81 10.35 4.43 -2.66
C VAL A 81 11.61 3.58 -2.72
N GLY A 82 11.54 2.35 -2.22
CA GLY A 82 12.64 1.40 -2.30
C GLY A 82 12.82 0.87 -3.72
N VAL A 83 14.07 0.83 -4.20
CA VAL A 83 14.43 0.29 -5.51
C VAL A 83 15.49 -0.79 -5.36
N ARG A 84 15.57 -1.69 -6.36
CA ARG A 84 16.62 -2.70 -6.46
C ARG A 84 17.17 -2.67 -7.87
N LEU A 85 18.32 -2.04 -8.05
CA LEU A 85 18.93 -1.80 -9.36
C LEU A 85 19.05 -3.12 -10.14
N GLY A 86 18.63 -3.12 -11.41
CA GLY A 86 18.59 -4.30 -12.28
C GLY A 86 17.46 -5.30 -12.01
N LEU A 87 16.62 -5.10 -10.99
CA LEU A 87 15.48 -5.99 -10.68
C LEU A 87 14.14 -5.24 -10.57
N SER A 88 14.15 -4.02 -10.03
CA SER A 88 12.96 -3.18 -9.87
C SER A 88 13.35 -1.71 -9.96
N GLU A 89 13.11 -1.12 -11.12
CA GLU A 89 13.37 0.29 -11.42
C GLU A 89 12.03 1.03 -11.51
N HIS A 90 11.68 1.76 -10.47
CA HIS A 90 10.41 2.51 -10.37
C HIS A 90 10.53 3.94 -10.93
N ILE A 91 11.43 4.19 -11.89
CA ILE A 91 11.76 5.54 -12.35
C ILE A 91 10.54 6.22 -13.00
N LYS A 92 9.87 5.51 -13.93
CA LYS A 92 8.67 6.04 -14.61
C LYS A 92 7.53 6.29 -13.64
N ASP A 93 7.26 5.31 -12.76
CA ASP A 93 6.21 5.40 -11.75
C ASP A 93 6.47 6.54 -10.77
N THR A 94 7.73 6.73 -10.35
CA THR A 94 8.14 7.82 -9.45
C THR A 94 7.97 9.18 -10.10
N ASN A 95 8.34 9.32 -11.38
CA ASN A 95 8.13 10.57 -12.11
C ASN A 95 6.63 10.92 -12.24
N ALA A 96 5.77 9.91 -12.47
CA ALA A 96 4.34 10.13 -12.55
C ALA A 96 3.71 10.65 -11.25
N ILE A 97 4.34 10.43 -10.08
CA ILE A 97 3.86 10.95 -8.79
C ILE A 97 3.83 12.49 -8.79
N PHE A 98 4.82 13.13 -9.41
CA PHE A 98 4.92 14.59 -9.39
C PHE A 98 3.82 15.27 -10.21
N SER A 99 3.40 14.62 -11.31
CA SER A 99 2.36 15.12 -12.21
C SER A 99 0.95 14.65 -11.86
N LEU A 100 0.81 13.68 -10.95
CA LEU A 100 -0.48 13.17 -10.51
C LEU A 100 -1.15 14.17 -9.56
N GLU A 101 -2.41 14.49 -9.80
CA GLU A 101 -3.26 15.25 -8.90
C GLU A 101 -4.47 14.38 -8.52
N LEU A 102 -4.65 14.13 -7.23
CA LEU A 102 -5.81 13.40 -6.71
C LEU A 102 -6.86 14.44 -6.35
N ASP A 103 -8.05 14.30 -6.93
CA ASP A 103 -9.16 15.17 -6.59
C ASP A 103 -9.82 14.77 -5.26
N GLU A 104 -10.78 15.57 -4.83
CA GLU A 104 -11.47 15.37 -3.56
C GLU A 104 -12.19 14.02 -3.50
N GLU A 105 -12.77 13.57 -4.61
CA GLU A 105 -13.44 12.27 -4.68
C GLU A 105 -12.43 11.14 -4.47
N ASP A 106 -11.29 11.18 -5.17
CA ASP A 106 -10.22 10.19 -5.05
C ASP A 106 -9.70 10.12 -3.60
N MET A 107 -9.44 11.28 -3.00
CA MET A 107 -8.97 11.37 -1.62
C MET A 107 -10.01 10.82 -0.64
N ASN A 108 -11.29 11.13 -0.84
CA ASN A 108 -12.37 10.69 0.04
C ASN A 108 -12.56 9.18 -0.01
N ILE A 109 -12.64 8.57 -1.19
CA ILE A 109 -12.86 7.12 -1.29
C ILE A 109 -11.70 6.31 -0.71
N ILE A 110 -10.44 6.78 -0.86
CA ILE A 110 -9.27 6.13 -0.25
C ILE A 110 -9.31 6.32 1.27
N THR A 111 -9.65 7.52 1.74
CA THR A 111 -9.73 7.83 3.17
C THR A 111 -10.80 7.00 3.87
N GLU A 112 -11.98 6.86 3.27
CA GLU A 112 -13.10 6.08 3.82
C GLU A 112 -12.71 4.62 4.05
N VAL A 113 -12.05 3.98 3.07
CA VAL A 113 -11.58 2.60 3.26
C VAL A 113 -10.45 2.55 4.29
N SER A 114 -9.55 3.53 4.29
CA SER A 114 -8.42 3.59 5.22
C SER A 114 -8.88 3.67 6.69
N LYS A 115 -9.94 4.45 6.96
CA LYS A 115 -10.54 4.63 8.30
C LYS A 115 -11.24 3.40 8.85
N ARG A 116 -11.61 2.43 8.01
CA ARG A 116 -12.22 1.16 8.46
C ARG A 116 -11.24 0.24 9.18
N GLY A 117 -9.93 0.47 8.96
CA GLY A 117 -8.91 -0.26 9.68
C GLY A 117 -8.69 0.31 11.07
N ARG A 118 -8.13 -0.50 11.95
CA ARG A 118 -7.81 -0.14 13.32
C ARG A 118 -6.57 0.74 13.37
N ASN A 119 -6.47 1.57 14.41
CA ASN A 119 -5.29 2.38 14.65
C ASN A 119 -4.10 1.49 15.03
N LEU A 120 -3.09 1.43 14.15
CA LEU A 120 -1.93 0.58 14.37
C LEU A 120 -1.08 1.06 15.56
N ILE A 121 -1.01 2.36 15.86
CA ILE A 121 -0.24 2.84 17.02
C ILE A 121 -0.80 2.28 18.33
N ASP A 122 -2.12 2.12 18.41
CA ASP A 122 -2.80 1.62 19.61
C ASP A 122 -2.66 0.10 19.76
N ILE A 123 -2.49 -0.62 18.65
CA ILE A 123 -2.42 -2.10 18.64
C ILE A 123 -0.99 -2.61 18.79
N ILE A 124 -0.06 -2.01 18.05
CA ILE A 124 1.33 -2.50 17.95
C ILE A 124 2.36 -1.44 18.36
N GLY A 125 1.96 -0.27 18.85
CA GLY A 125 2.89 0.78 19.28
C GLY A 125 3.74 1.37 18.14
N ASP A 126 4.81 2.11 18.51
CA ASP A 126 5.66 2.84 17.55
C ASP A 126 6.65 1.97 16.75
N CYS A 127 6.91 0.76 17.26
CA CYS A 127 7.87 -0.19 16.74
C CYS A 127 7.16 -1.53 16.56
N GLY A 128 7.45 -2.24 15.48
CA GLY A 128 6.87 -3.56 15.26
C GLY A 128 7.22 -4.52 16.39
N ASP A 129 6.25 -5.32 16.83
CA ASP A 129 6.42 -6.29 17.92
C ASP A 129 7.58 -7.27 17.69
N GLU A 130 8.04 -7.44 16.44
CA GLU A 130 9.21 -8.25 16.12
C GLU A 130 10.54 -7.76 16.74
N TYR A 131 10.61 -6.51 17.22
CA TYR A 131 11.80 -5.96 17.88
C TYR A 131 11.66 -5.82 19.40
N ARG A 132 10.53 -6.22 19.98
CA ARG A 132 10.27 -6.13 21.43
C ARG A 132 10.56 -7.42 22.20
N ALA A 133 11.19 -8.41 21.55
CA ALA A 133 11.57 -9.69 22.15
C ALA A 133 12.87 -9.60 22.96
#